data_AF-A0A812HFN7-F1
#
_entry.id   AF-A0A812HFN7-F1
#
_cell.length_a   1.000
_cell.length_b   1.000
_cell.length_c   1.000
_cell.angle_alpha   90.00
_cell.angle_beta   90.00
_cell.angle_gamma   90.00
#
_symmetry.space_group_name_H-M   'P 1'
#
loop_
_entity.id
_entity.type
_entity.pdbx_description
1 polymer ?
#
loop_
_entity_poly.entity_id
_entity_poly.type
_entity_poly.pdbx_seq_one_letter_code
_entity_poly.pdbx_strand_id
1 'polypeptide(L)'
;ADGKPEGTYHVHDNGGRPFKVEVQWPGAKAEVKIFKAIQEEDSDAEDEDEDEDEDDKGNKDGNKAKAGSGYTVSVKSAGELAEQLGGPVTVQLGDLDLSQFFGGGGPGDGEGGEEEVTYEETASKSISAEKVFVGHSPEHGAKFDGNSMLLHLEGLKYVFVGEQVFSFTAKSPITKFFSPVGNNDVPYPWALDEEGSRYLFTMSVILASKLFEDSDTDPYDLFIGEALITADIGTEPPTQPKTQFQGITEWWIGEEQFTMRYAEDPEEHYDGLAERGAFSVVKDGAKIPLSKADYVKLMQDFAKEKGFQPLQSETLVERQI
;
A
#
# COMPACT_ATOMS: atom_id res chain seq x y z
N ALA A 1 1.74 21.75 -17.39
CA ALA A 1 1.85 23.21 -17.30
C ALA A 1 3.26 23.51 -16.81
N ASP A 2 4.07 24.20 -17.61
CA ASP A 2 5.52 24.42 -17.39
C ASP A 2 5.82 25.52 -16.36
N GLY A 3 5.02 25.58 -15.29
CA GLY A 3 5.20 26.55 -14.22
C GLY A 3 6.29 26.14 -13.25
N LYS A 4 6.98 27.12 -12.67
CA LYS A 4 7.73 26.96 -11.43
C LYS A 4 6.73 27.06 -10.28
N PRO A 5 6.27 25.95 -9.66
CA PRO A 5 5.27 26.01 -8.59
C PRO A 5 5.85 26.77 -7.40
N GLU A 6 5.07 27.67 -6.81
CA GLU A 6 5.49 28.51 -5.68
C GLU A 6 4.32 28.66 -4.72
N GLY A 7 4.62 28.67 -3.42
CA GLY A 7 3.63 28.79 -2.36
C GLY A 7 3.77 27.71 -1.30
N THR A 8 2.67 27.53 -0.56
CA THR A 8 2.57 26.57 0.54
C THR A 8 1.61 25.46 0.14
N TYR A 9 2.04 24.22 0.38
CA TYR A 9 1.29 23.00 0.08
C TYR A 9 1.16 22.18 1.36
N HIS A 10 0.05 21.46 1.49
CA HIS A 10 -0.19 20.54 2.60
C HIS A 10 -0.25 19.13 2.02
N VAL A 11 0.73 18.31 2.36
CA VAL A 11 0.80 16.91 1.93
C VAL A 11 -0.28 16.13 2.67
N HIS A 12 -0.99 15.26 1.96
CA HIS A 12 -2.11 14.49 2.51
C HIS A 12 -1.70 13.04 2.76
N ASP A 13 -2.28 12.43 3.79
CA ASP A 13 -2.14 11.00 4.04
C ASP A 13 -3.30 10.48 4.92
N ASN A 14 -4.20 9.69 4.32
CA ASN A 14 -5.32 9.02 5.00
C ASN A 14 -6.08 9.91 6.01
N GLY A 15 -6.53 11.08 5.56
CA GLY A 15 -7.22 12.08 6.39
C GLY A 15 -6.30 13.04 7.16
N GLY A 16 -5.02 12.71 7.32
CA GLY A 16 -4.02 13.57 7.95
C GLY A 16 -3.31 14.52 6.98
N ARG A 17 -2.56 15.47 7.56
CA ARG A 17 -1.67 16.39 6.83
C ARG A 17 -0.26 16.37 7.42
N PRO A 18 0.52 15.28 7.24
CA PRO A 18 1.77 15.06 8.00
C PRO A 18 2.86 16.10 7.73
N PHE A 19 2.82 16.76 6.56
CA PHE A 19 3.81 17.75 6.19
C PHE A 19 3.20 19.00 5.56
N LYS A 20 3.74 20.16 5.94
CA LYS A 20 3.60 21.41 5.21
C LYS A 20 4.87 21.60 4.38
N VAL A 21 4.72 21.97 3.11
CA VAL A 21 5.83 22.22 2.19
C VAL A 21 5.76 23.65 1.67
N GLU A 22 6.84 24.40 1.82
CA GLU A 22 6.98 25.74 1.25
C GLU A 22 7.98 25.70 0.10
N VAL A 23 7.57 26.21 -1.07
CA VAL A 23 8.39 26.25 -2.28
C VAL A 23 8.60 27.68 -2.70
N GLN A 24 9.86 28.06 -2.92
CA GLN A 24 10.26 29.38 -3.42
C GLN A 24 11.32 29.24 -4.53
N TRP A 25 11.36 30.19 -5.47
CA TRP A 25 12.32 30.17 -6.58
C TRP A 25 13.23 31.41 -6.59
N PRO A 26 14.22 31.51 -5.67
CA PRO A 26 15.17 32.63 -5.65
C PRO A 26 16.08 32.68 -6.88
N GLY A 27 16.11 31.62 -7.70
CA GLY A 27 16.90 31.57 -8.94
C GLY A 27 16.56 30.38 -9.84
N ALA A 28 17.61 29.69 -10.30
CA ALA A 28 17.46 28.55 -11.21
C ALA A 28 16.89 27.30 -10.51
N LYS A 29 17.22 27.09 -9.23
CA LYS A 29 16.70 26.01 -8.39
C LYS A 29 15.68 26.53 -7.40
N ALA A 30 14.72 25.69 -7.05
CA ALA A 30 13.79 25.92 -5.95
C ALA A 30 14.51 25.75 -4.62
N GLU A 31 14.06 26.50 -3.62
CA GLU A 31 14.25 26.21 -2.20
C GLU A 31 12.95 25.60 -1.68
N VAL A 32 13.01 24.37 -1.20
CA VAL A 32 11.86 23.60 -0.71
C VAL A 32 12.08 23.31 0.77
N LYS A 33 11.18 23.80 1.63
CA LYS A 33 11.21 23.59 3.09
C LYS A 33 10.07 22.67 3.50
N ILE A 34 10.39 21.67 4.32
CA ILE A 34 9.44 20.66 4.78
C ILE A 34 9.31 20.77 6.30
N PHE A 35 8.09 20.96 6.79
CA PHE A 35 7.76 21.11 8.20
C PHE A 35 6.86 19.95 8.62
N LYS A 36 7.13 19.33 9.78
CA LYS A 36 6.26 18.27 10.31
C LYS A 36 5.03 18.87 10.97
N ALA A 37 3.92 18.15 10.89
CA ALA A 37 2.76 18.42 11.74
C ALA A 37 3.14 18.17 13.21
N ILE A 38 2.59 18.98 14.12
CA ILE A 38 2.68 18.75 15.56
C ILE A 38 1.49 17.87 15.92
N GLN A 39 1.73 16.71 16.51
CA GLN A 39 0.67 15.91 17.12
C GLN A 39 0.33 16.54 18.47
N GLU A 40 -0.91 16.97 18.65
CA GLU A 40 -1.41 17.21 20.00
C GLU A 40 -1.49 15.83 20.66
N GLU A 41 -0.71 15.61 21.72
CA GLU A 41 -0.89 14.44 22.56
C GLU A 41 -2.33 14.55 23.08
N ASP A 42 -3.24 13.68 22.61
CA ASP A 42 -4.62 13.60 23.08
C ASP A 42 -4.58 13.46 24.60
N SER A 43 -4.72 14.58 25.30
CA SER A 43 -4.57 14.66 26.77
C SER A 43 -5.77 14.10 27.51
N ASP A 44 -6.69 13.47 26.79
CA ASP A 44 -7.99 13.03 27.29
C ASP A 44 -7.97 11.60 27.85
N ALA A 45 -6.78 11.05 28.12
CA ALA A 45 -6.63 10.01 29.13
C ALA A 45 -6.72 10.64 30.55
N GLU A 46 -7.82 11.32 30.85
CA GLU A 46 -8.26 11.42 32.23
C GLU A 46 -8.74 10.02 32.62
N ASP A 47 -7.87 9.30 33.32
CA ASP A 47 -8.19 8.10 34.08
C ASP A 47 -9.44 8.37 34.93
N GLU A 48 -10.63 8.04 34.41
CA GLU A 48 -11.78 7.76 35.24
C GLU A 48 -11.45 6.45 35.97
N ASP A 49 -10.70 6.58 37.08
CA ASP A 49 -10.64 5.61 38.17
C ASP A 49 -12.09 5.41 38.68
N GLU A 50 -12.86 4.58 37.96
CA GLU A 50 -14.09 4.01 38.49
C GLU A 50 -13.70 3.04 39.61
N ASP A 51 -13.77 3.58 40.83
CA ASP A 51 -13.94 2.83 42.07
C ASP A 51 -15.11 1.82 41.92
N GLU A 52 -14.82 0.58 41.52
CA GLU A 52 -15.76 -0.54 41.68
C GLU A 52 -15.25 -1.56 42.71
N ASP A 53 -15.67 -1.29 43.94
CA ASP A 53 -16.23 -2.21 44.93
C ASP A 53 -15.71 -3.67 44.97
N GLU A 54 -14.99 -3.95 46.06
CA GLU A 54 -14.88 -5.28 46.66
C GLU A 54 -16.27 -5.88 46.90
N ASP A 55 -16.66 -6.93 46.17
CA ASP A 55 -17.43 -8.09 46.68
C ASP A 55 -17.83 -9.04 45.52
N ASP A 56 -17.28 -10.25 45.47
CA ASP A 56 -18.06 -11.49 45.67
C ASP A 56 -17.20 -12.76 45.47
N LYS A 57 -17.40 -13.69 46.40
CA LYS A 57 -16.69 -14.95 46.57
C LYS A 57 -17.34 -16.04 45.72
N GLY A 58 -16.62 -16.43 44.67
CA GLY A 58 -16.32 -17.83 44.39
C GLY A 58 -17.34 -18.65 43.60
N ASN A 59 -16.85 -19.35 42.58
CA ASN A 59 -17.10 -20.78 42.45
C ASN A 59 -16.06 -21.48 41.58
N LYS A 60 -15.78 -22.73 41.96
CA LYS A 60 -14.82 -23.66 41.35
C LYS A 60 -15.46 -24.48 40.22
N ASP A 61 -14.56 -25.09 39.45
CA ASP A 61 -14.68 -26.30 38.64
C ASP A 61 -15.34 -26.22 37.26
N GLY A 62 -14.63 -26.68 36.22
CA GLY A 62 -15.28 -26.96 34.94
C GLY A 62 -14.40 -27.21 33.71
N ASN A 63 -13.36 -28.04 33.80
CA ASN A 63 -12.65 -28.56 32.63
C ASN A 63 -13.57 -29.48 31.79
N LYS A 64 -13.82 -29.16 30.51
CA LYS A 64 -14.17 -30.17 29.47
C LYS A 64 -14.17 -29.61 28.04
N ALA A 65 -13.21 -30.08 27.25
CA ALA A 65 -13.30 -30.11 25.79
C ALA A 65 -14.35 -31.14 25.31
N LYS A 66 -15.08 -30.83 24.22
CA LYS A 66 -15.61 -31.83 23.29
C LYS A 66 -16.12 -31.26 21.94
N ALA A 67 -15.41 -31.66 20.88
CA ALA A 67 -15.86 -32.17 19.58
C ALA A 67 -17.10 -31.57 18.88
N GLY A 68 -16.83 -30.85 17.78
CA GLY A 68 -17.19 -31.18 16.39
C GLY A 68 -18.60 -31.71 16.06
N SER A 69 -19.37 -30.89 15.32
CA SER A 69 -20.40 -31.38 14.39
C SER A 69 -19.89 -31.23 12.95
N GLY A 70 -19.87 -32.35 12.23
CA GLY A 70 -19.37 -32.42 10.86
C GLY A 70 -20.44 -31.98 9.85
N TYR A 71 -20.03 -31.13 8.91
CA TYR A 71 -20.70 -31.00 7.62
C TYR A 71 -19.89 -31.77 6.58
N THR A 72 -20.45 -32.89 6.09
CA THR A 72 -19.97 -33.54 4.88
C THR A 72 -20.53 -32.78 3.66
N VAL A 73 -19.69 -31.97 3.02
CA VAL A 73 -19.94 -31.48 1.66
C VAL A 73 -19.32 -32.48 0.69
N SER A 74 -20.16 -33.07 -0.16
CA SER A 74 -19.70 -33.91 -1.27
C SER A 74 -19.34 -33.00 -2.43
N VAL A 75 -18.04 -32.94 -2.76
CA VAL A 75 -17.55 -32.21 -3.93
C VAL A 75 -17.86 -33.05 -5.18
N LYS A 76 -18.68 -32.50 -6.07
CA LYS A 76 -18.85 -33.03 -7.42
C LYS A 76 -17.70 -32.55 -8.29
N SER A 77 -17.15 -33.46 -9.10
CA SER A 77 -16.03 -33.18 -10.00
C SER A 77 -16.38 -32.09 -11.03
N ALA A 78 -15.38 -31.30 -11.41
CA ALA A 78 -15.44 -30.16 -12.33
C ALA A 78 -16.09 -30.42 -13.71
N GLY A 79 -16.40 -31.67 -14.06
CA GLY A 79 -17.09 -32.02 -15.30
C GLY A 79 -18.60 -31.73 -15.33
N GLU A 80 -19.29 -31.60 -14.19
CA GLU A 80 -20.77 -31.44 -14.19
C GLU A 80 -21.26 -29.99 -14.36
N LEU A 81 -20.40 -28.98 -14.21
CA LEU A 81 -20.83 -27.56 -14.24
C LEU A 81 -20.85 -26.95 -15.65
N ALA A 82 -20.15 -27.53 -16.62
CA ALA A 82 -20.05 -27.01 -17.98
C ALA A 82 -21.33 -27.19 -18.81
N GLU A 83 -22.20 -28.13 -18.44
CA GLU A 83 -23.44 -28.42 -19.17
C GLU A 83 -24.59 -27.47 -18.78
N GLN A 84 -24.48 -26.77 -17.65
CA GLN A 84 -25.54 -25.90 -17.13
C GLN A 84 -25.42 -24.43 -17.59
N LEU A 85 -24.25 -24.00 -18.08
CA LEU A 85 -23.96 -22.58 -18.35
C LEU A 85 -23.83 -22.21 -19.85
N GLY A 86 -24.09 -23.14 -20.76
CA GLY A 86 -24.44 -22.78 -22.15
C GLY A 86 -23.38 -22.06 -22.98
N GLY A 87 -22.08 -22.27 -22.70
CA GLY A 87 -20.99 -21.76 -23.54
C GLY A 87 -19.97 -20.90 -22.78
N PRO A 88 -18.94 -20.38 -23.48
CA PRO A 88 -17.85 -19.66 -22.85
C PRO A 88 -18.32 -18.33 -22.26
N VAL A 89 -18.24 -18.22 -20.93
CA VAL A 89 -18.50 -16.99 -20.19
C VAL A 89 -17.29 -16.07 -20.34
N THR A 90 -17.50 -14.88 -20.90
CA THR A 90 -16.51 -13.80 -20.88
C THR A 90 -16.79 -12.95 -19.65
N VAL A 91 -15.88 -12.90 -18.69
CA VAL A 91 -15.99 -12.07 -17.49
C VAL A 91 -15.36 -10.72 -17.79
N GLN A 92 -16.14 -9.64 -17.76
CA GLN A 92 -15.61 -8.28 -17.66
C GLN A 92 -15.20 -8.06 -16.20
N LEU A 93 -13.95 -7.68 -15.97
CA LEU A 93 -13.48 -7.22 -14.67
C LEU A 93 -14.07 -5.81 -14.45
N GLY A 94 -14.96 -5.68 -13.46
CA GLY A 94 -15.43 -4.38 -13.00
C GLY A 94 -14.38 -3.68 -12.13
N ASP A 95 -14.58 -2.38 -11.93
CA ASP A 95 -13.73 -1.48 -11.14
C ASP A 95 -13.39 -2.10 -9.77
N LEU A 96 -12.10 -2.34 -9.51
CA LEU A 96 -11.63 -2.78 -8.20
C LEU A 96 -11.70 -1.60 -7.23
N ASP A 97 -12.51 -1.72 -6.19
CA ASP A 97 -12.56 -0.74 -5.11
C ASP A 97 -11.36 -0.92 -4.18
N LEU A 98 -10.31 -0.11 -4.39
CA LEU A 98 -9.06 -0.17 -3.63
C LEU A 98 -9.23 0.14 -2.14
N SER A 99 -10.33 0.77 -1.74
CA SER A 99 -10.62 1.09 -0.33
C SER A 99 -10.84 -0.14 0.55
N GLN A 100 -11.09 -1.31 -0.04
CA GLN A 100 -11.25 -2.57 0.71
C GLN A 100 -9.92 -3.22 1.11
N PHE A 101 -8.81 -2.86 0.45
CA PHE A 101 -7.48 -3.43 0.73
C PHE A 101 -6.72 -2.70 1.83
N PHE A 102 -7.04 -1.43 2.04
CA PHE A 102 -6.50 -0.61 3.12
C PHE A 102 -7.65 -0.34 4.08
N GLY A 103 -7.65 -0.97 5.26
CA GLY A 103 -8.77 -0.96 6.21
C GLY A 103 -9.45 0.40 6.34
N GLY A 104 -10.51 0.61 5.56
CA GLY A 104 -11.22 1.87 5.46
C GLY A 104 -12.37 1.90 6.44
N GLY A 105 -12.30 2.81 7.42
CA GLY A 105 -13.53 3.42 7.92
C GLY A 105 -14.26 4.03 6.71
N GLY A 106 -15.56 3.75 6.58
CA GLY A 106 -16.34 4.22 5.44
C GLY A 106 -16.27 5.75 5.28
N PRO A 107 -16.53 6.27 4.07
CA PRO A 107 -16.49 7.71 3.81
C PRO A 107 -17.50 8.40 4.72
N GLY A 108 -17.00 9.01 5.78
CA GLY A 108 -17.79 9.89 6.63
C GLY A 108 -18.26 11.04 5.77
N ASP A 109 -19.55 11.13 5.56
CA ASP A 109 -20.31 12.25 4.99
C ASP A 109 -20.26 13.50 5.90
N GLY A 110 -19.21 13.63 6.70
CA GLY A 110 -18.95 14.73 7.60
C GLY A 110 -18.59 15.97 6.81
N GLU A 111 -19.49 16.95 6.85
CA GLU A 111 -19.15 18.38 6.86
C GLU A 111 -18.25 18.72 8.08
N GLY A 112 -17.19 17.94 8.31
CA GLY A 112 -16.20 18.17 9.34
C GLY A 112 -15.39 19.38 8.94
N GLY A 113 -15.38 20.40 9.80
CA GLY A 113 -14.47 21.53 9.63
C GLY A 113 -13.06 20.99 9.47
N GLU A 114 -12.31 21.52 8.51
CA GLU A 114 -10.90 21.15 8.34
C GLU A 114 -10.20 21.40 9.67
N GLU A 115 -9.76 20.33 10.35
CA GLU A 115 -8.99 20.46 11.57
C GLU A 115 -7.75 21.29 11.27
N GLU A 116 -7.55 22.34 12.07
CA GLU A 116 -6.43 23.25 11.89
C GLU A 116 -5.14 22.56 12.35
N VAL A 117 -4.48 21.86 11.43
CA VAL A 117 -3.20 21.19 11.71
C VAL A 117 -2.12 22.25 11.93
N THR A 118 -1.48 22.21 13.09
CA THR A 118 -0.30 23.03 13.39
C THR A 118 0.98 22.33 12.95
N TYR A 119 2.01 23.10 12.63
CA TYR A 119 3.29 22.59 12.14
C TYR A 119 4.44 23.17 12.94
N GLU A 120 5.56 22.45 12.97
CA GLU A 120 6.82 22.94 13.54
C GLU A 120 7.20 24.31 12.96
N GLU A 121 7.72 25.21 13.79
CA GLU A 121 8.15 26.55 13.33
C GLU A 121 9.41 26.49 12.45
N THR A 122 10.24 25.45 12.64
CA THR A 122 11.47 25.24 11.89
C THR A 122 11.32 24.09 10.91
N ALA A 123 11.83 24.26 9.70
CA ALA A 123 11.81 23.19 8.71
C ALA A 123 12.65 22.00 9.20
N SER A 124 12.04 20.82 9.25
CA SER A 124 12.71 19.53 9.47
C SER A 124 13.75 19.22 8.37
N LYS A 125 13.48 19.70 7.15
CA LYS A 125 14.40 19.57 6.01
C LYS A 125 14.27 20.75 5.06
N SER A 126 15.40 21.18 4.51
CA SER A 126 15.47 22.12 3.38
C SER A 126 16.20 21.48 2.21
N ILE A 127 15.62 21.55 1.02
CA ILE A 127 16.07 20.85 -0.18
C ILE A 127 16.16 21.86 -1.34
N SER A 128 17.23 21.78 -2.13
CA SER A 128 17.34 22.52 -3.39
C SER A 128 17.00 21.62 -4.57
N ALA A 129 16.01 22.01 -5.37
CA ALA A 129 15.49 21.19 -6.47
C ALA A 129 15.58 21.92 -7.83
N GLU A 130 15.99 21.20 -8.88
CA GLU A 130 15.98 21.69 -10.26
C GLU A 130 14.57 21.72 -10.83
N LYS A 131 13.72 20.77 -10.43
CA LYS A 131 12.31 20.71 -10.79
C LYS A 131 11.48 20.28 -9.59
N VAL A 132 10.27 20.80 -9.51
CA VAL A 132 9.28 20.46 -8.49
C VAL A 132 8.03 19.99 -9.22
N PHE A 133 7.63 18.75 -9.00
CA PHE A 133 6.37 18.19 -9.45
C PHE A 133 5.38 18.24 -8.29
N VAL A 134 4.24 18.89 -8.52
CA VAL A 134 3.16 18.99 -7.55
C VAL A 134 2.14 17.89 -7.85
N GLY A 135 1.74 17.14 -6.83
CA GLY A 135 0.68 16.15 -6.93
C GLY A 135 -0.67 16.84 -7.10
N HIS A 136 -1.51 16.27 -7.96
CA HIS A 136 -2.83 16.82 -8.27
C HIS A 136 -3.85 15.68 -8.31
N SER A 137 -5.04 15.96 -7.76
CA SER A 137 -6.20 15.08 -7.86
C SER A 137 -7.29 15.72 -8.71
N PRO A 138 -7.41 15.38 -10.01
CA PRO A 138 -8.42 15.96 -10.89
C PRO A 138 -9.85 15.76 -10.38
N GLU A 139 -10.11 14.64 -9.70
CA GLU A 139 -11.44 14.26 -9.21
C GLU A 139 -11.85 15.02 -7.95
N HIS A 140 -10.89 15.35 -7.06
CA HIS A 140 -11.16 16.05 -5.80
C HIS A 140 -10.87 17.56 -5.86
N GLY A 141 -10.23 18.03 -6.94
CA GLY A 141 -10.00 19.44 -7.23
C GLY A 141 -8.84 20.08 -6.46
N ALA A 142 -8.75 21.42 -6.57
CA ALA A 142 -7.58 22.20 -6.12
C ALA A 142 -7.29 22.13 -4.61
N LYS A 143 -8.26 21.72 -3.78
CA LYS A 143 -8.05 21.52 -2.34
C LYS A 143 -7.05 20.38 -2.02
N PHE A 144 -6.81 19.48 -2.99
CA PHE A 144 -5.82 18.40 -2.91
C PHE A 144 -4.57 18.69 -3.77
N ASP A 145 -4.40 19.90 -4.28
CA ASP A 145 -3.16 20.26 -4.96
C ASP A 145 -2.00 20.29 -3.94
N GLY A 146 -0.93 19.56 -4.26
CA GLY A 146 0.18 19.34 -3.34
C GLY A 146 -0.06 18.24 -2.31
N ASN A 147 -1.04 17.35 -2.55
CA ASN A 147 -1.26 16.15 -1.74
C ASN A 147 -0.02 15.23 -1.63
N SER A 148 0.87 15.31 -2.60
CA SER A 148 2.23 14.80 -2.56
C SER A 148 3.11 15.65 -3.47
N MET A 149 4.43 15.49 -3.37
CA MET A 149 5.37 16.17 -4.25
C MET A 149 6.53 15.27 -4.64
N LEU A 150 7.09 15.52 -5.81
CA LEU A 150 8.33 14.90 -6.26
C LEU A 150 9.33 15.99 -6.64
N LEU A 151 10.52 15.93 -6.06
CA LEU A 151 11.57 16.92 -6.22
C LEU A 151 12.70 16.29 -7.04
N HIS A 152 13.04 16.88 -8.18
CA HIS A 152 14.21 16.50 -8.95
C HIS A 152 15.41 17.30 -8.47
N LEU A 153 16.45 16.64 -7.96
CA LEU A 153 17.62 17.32 -7.39
C LEU A 153 18.67 17.65 -8.46
N GLU A 154 19.16 16.60 -9.12
CA GLU A 154 20.14 16.60 -10.20
C GLU A 154 20.17 15.20 -10.82
N GLY A 155 20.50 15.09 -12.12
CA GLY A 155 20.64 13.79 -12.78
C GLY A 155 19.41 12.90 -12.60
N LEU A 156 19.60 11.72 -11.99
CA LEU A 156 18.53 10.76 -11.68
C LEU A 156 18.15 10.72 -10.19
N LYS A 157 18.59 11.70 -9.39
CA LYS A 157 18.30 11.77 -7.96
C LYS A 157 17.02 12.55 -7.71
N TYR A 158 16.15 11.96 -6.91
CA TYR A 158 14.86 12.54 -6.57
C TYR A 158 14.59 12.43 -5.07
N VAL A 159 13.70 13.29 -4.58
CA VAL A 159 13.08 13.19 -3.27
C VAL A 159 11.58 13.14 -3.45
N PHE A 160 10.96 12.11 -2.90
CA PHE A 160 9.51 12.04 -2.80
C PHE A 160 9.07 12.60 -1.44
N VAL A 161 7.97 13.35 -1.44
CA VAL A 161 7.32 13.93 -0.26
C VAL A 161 5.86 13.48 -0.27
N GLY A 162 5.50 12.53 0.59
CA GLY A 162 4.15 11.99 0.74
C GLY A 162 3.88 11.64 2.21
N GLU A 163 3.36 10.45 2.48
CA GLU A 163 3.26 9.89 3.85
C GLU A 163 4.61 9.88 4.59
N GLN A 164 5.70 9.79 3.84
CA GLN A 164 7.08 9.87 4.29
C GLN A 164 7.89 10.72 3.32
N VAL A 165 9.05 11.21 3.76
CA VAL A 165 10.00 11.90 2.89
C VAL A 165 11.24 11.05 2.72
N PHE A 166 11.53 10.63 1.50
CA PHE A 166 12.70 9.81 1.19
C PHE A 166 13.35 10.23 -0.13
N SER A 167 14.64 9.94 -0.24
CA SER A 167 15.38 10.08 -1.49
C SER A 167 15.49 8.75 -2.22
N PHE A 168 15.57 8.80 -3.55
CA PHE A 168 15.80 7.62 -4.37
C PHE A 168 16.53 8.00 -5.67
N THR A 169 17.06 6.98 -6.36
CA THR A 169 17.64 7.14 -7.71
C THR A 169 16.73 6.47 -8.73
N ALA A 170 16.17 7.26 -9.65
CA ALA A 170 15.38 6.74 -10.75
C ALA A 170 16.25 5.98 -11.77
N LYS A 171 15.64 5.10 -12.56
CA LYS A 171 16.31 4.36 -13.64
C LYS A 171 16.51 5.21 -14.89
N SER A 172 15.59 6.14 -15.13
CA SER A 172 15.59 7.08 -16.25
C SER A 172 14.93 8.39 -15.81
N PRO A 173 15.14 9.53 -16.50
CA PRO A 173 14.55 10.80 -16.08
C PRO A 173 13.02 10.70 -15.98
N ILE A 174 12.47 11.18 -14.86
CA ILE A 174 11.03 11.25 -14.65
C ILE A 174 10.44 12.40 -15.48
N THR A 175 9.41 12.09 -16.26
CA THR A 175 8.75 13.03 -17.18
C THR A 175 7.37 13.46 -16.70
N LYS A 176 6.68 12.61 -15.95
CA LYS A 176 5.35 12.89 -15.40
C LYS A 176 5.25 12.38 -13.97
N PHE A 177 4.43 13.07 -13.20
CA PHE A 177 4.08 12.72 -11.83
C PHE A 177 2.58 12.88 -11.68
N PHE A 178 1.95 11.89 -11.07
CA PHE A 178 0.53 11.78 -10.84
C PHE A 178 0.31 11.52 -9.36
N SER A 179 -0.77 12.06 -8.80
CA SER A 179 -1.15 11.80 -7.41
C SER A 179 -2.67 11.87 -7.26
N PRO A 180 -3.41 10.94 -7.91
CA PRO A 180 -4.85 10.83 -7.68
C PRO A 180 -5.11 10.57 -6.20
N VAL A 181 -6.30 10.98 -5.73
CA VAL A 181 -6.78 10.72 -4.38
C VAL A 181 -7.93 9.74 -4.51
N GLY A 182 -7.92 8.66 -3.72
CA GLY A 182 -9.02 7.70 -3.69
C GLY A 182 -10.13 8.13 -2.74
N ASN A 183 -11.17 7.30 -2.64
CA ASN A 183 -12.40 7.59 -1.89
C ASN A 183 -12.21 7.92 -0.39
N ASN A 184 -11.09 7.55 0.21
CA ASN A 184 -10.79 7.78 1.64
C ASN A 184 -9.75 8.90 1.86
N ASP A 185 -9.66 9.87 0.96
CA ASP A 185 -8.67 10.97 1.01
C ASP A 185 -7.21 10.49 1.05
N VAL A 186 -6.95 9.27 0.56
CA VAL A 186 -5.62 8.66 0.45
C VAL A 186 -5.02 8.99 -0.93
N PRO A 187 -3.87 9.67 -1.00
CA PRO A 187 -3.15 9.86 -2.25
C PRO A 187 -2.49 8.56 -2.74
N TYR A 188 -2.53 8.33 -4.05
CA TYR A 188 -1.84 7.23 -4.73
C TYR A 188 -0.79 7.78 -5.72
N PRO A 189 0.28 8.41 -5.22
CA PRO A 189 1.26 9.05 -6.07
C PRO A 189 2.10 8.05 -6.86
N TRP A 190 2.33 8.37 -8.12
CA TRP A 190 3.23 7.62 -8.97
C TRP A 190 3.91 8.49 -10.03
N ALA A 191 5.05 8.02 -10.52
CA ALA A 191 5.83 8.73 -11.55
C ALA A 191 6.05 7.86 -12.80
N LEU A 192 6.20 8.51 -13.95
CA LEU A 192 6.53 7.91 -15.24
C LEU A 192 7.91 8.41 -15.71
N ASP A 193 8.84 7.49 -15.97
CA ASP A 193 10.13 7.84 -16.59
C ASP A 193 10.14 7.76 -18.12
N GLU A 194 11.20 8.28 -18.75
CA GLU A 194 11.38 8.32 -20.20
C GLU A 194 11.38 6.93 -20.87
N GLU A 195 11.74 5.87 -20.12
CA GLU A 195 11.74 4.48 -20.61
C GLU A 195 10.40 3.77 -20.35
N GLY A 196 9.45 4.48 -19.74
CA GLY A 196 8.13 3.97 -19.43
C GLY A 196 8.06 3.13 -18.14
N SER A 197 9.04 3.17 -17.24
CA SER A 197 8.85 2.56 -15.92
C SER A 197 7.91 3.42 -15.08
N ARG A 198 7.11 2.77 -14.23
CA ARG A 198 6.21 3.45 -13.27
C ARG A 198 6.72 3.24 -11.86
N TYR A 199 6.80 4.30 -11.07
CA TYR A 199 7.27 4.28 -9.68
C TYR A 199 6.05 4.48 -8.78
N LEU A 200 5.70 3.48 -7.98
CA LEU A 200 4.58 3.52 -7.04
C LEU A 200 5.16 3.78 -5.66
N PHE A 201 4.95 5.00 -5.15
CA PHE A 201 5.66 5.45 -3.95
C PHE A 201 5.10 4.84 -2.67
N THR A 202 3.78 4.62 -2.56
CA THR A 202 3.16 4.01 -1.36
C THR A 202 3.37 2.49 -1.29
N MET A 203 3.75 1.86 -2.41
CA MET A 203 4.05 0.42 -2.48
C MET A 203 5.55 0.15 -2.58
N SER A 204 6.39 1.19 -2.54
CA SER A 204 7.84 1.11 -2.70
C SER A 204 8.29 0.17 -3.84
N VAL A 205 7.64 0.28 -5.01
CA VAL A 205 7.88 -0.62 -6.15
C VAL A 205 8.00 0.15 -7.47
N ILE A 206 8.83 -0.37 -8.37
CA ILE A 206 8.98 0.07 -9.74
C ILE A 206 8.45 -1.01 -10.68
N LEU A 207 7.47 -0.65 -11.51
CA LEU A 207 6.87 -1.50 -12.53
C LEU A 207 7.58 -1.31 -13.87
N ALA A 208 7.99 -2.41 -14.50
CA ALA A 208 8.63 -2.38 -15.81
C ALA A 208 7.67 -1.91 -16.91
N SER A 209 8.19 -1.18 -17.90
CA SER A 209 7.42 -0.62 -19.02
C SER A 209 6.65 -1.67 -19.83
N LYS A 210 7.21 -2.88 -19.99
CA LYS A 210 6.57 -4.01 -20.67
C LYS A 210 5.17 -4.37 -20.13
N LEU A 211 4.86 -4.01 -18.88
CA LEU A 211 3.54 -4.26 -18.27
C LEU A 211 2.43 -3.38 -18.86
N PHE A 212 2.80 -2.32 -19.57
CA PHE A 212 1.89 -1.30 -20.08
C PHE A 212 1.91 -1.20 -21.61
N GLU A 213 2.52 -2.15 -22.33
CA GLU A 213 2.59 -2.13 -23.80
C GLU A 213 1.20 -2.20 -24.45
N ASP A 214 0.28 -2.94 -23.82
CA ASP A 214 -1.08 -3.18 -24.31
C ASP A 214 -2.16 -2.65 -23.35
N SER A 215 -1.80 -1.79 -22.39
CA SER A 215 -2.74 -1.34 -21.36
C SER A 215 -2.47 0.08 -20.85
N ASP A 216 -3.57 0.83 -20.72
CA ASP A 216 -3.65 2.12 -20.03
C ASP A 216 -4.17 1.97 -18.59
N THR A 217 -4.16 0.76 -18.01
CA THR A 217 -4.59 0.51 -16.61
C THR A 217 -3.79 1.39 -15.64
N ASP A 218 -4.48 1.89 -14.61
CA ASP A 218 -3.82 2.58 -13.52
C ASP A 218 -2.69 1.71 -12.92
N PRO A 219 -1.50 2.26 -12.66
CA PRO A 219 -0.38 1.46 -12.17
C PRO A 219 -0.64 0.74 -10.84
N TYR A 220 -1.45 1.33 -9.93
CA TYR A 220 -1.80 0.69 -8.66
C TYR A 220 -2.77 -0.47 -8.86
N ASP A 221 -3.81 -0.29 -9.68
CA ASP A 221 -4.75 -1.37 -10.03
C ASP A 221 -4.03 -2.55 -10.69
N LEU A 222 -3.11 -2.25 -11.61
CA LEU A 222 -2.28 -3.26 -12.26
C LEU A 222 -1.45 -4.01 -11.21
N PHE A 223 -0.74 -3.29 -10.34
CA PHE A 223 0.09 -3.90 -9.31
C PHE A 223 -0.72 -4.77 -8.36
N ILE A 224 -1.82 -4.28 -7.81
CA ILE A 224 -2.65 -5.00 -6.83
C ILE A 224 -3.22 -6.29 -7.43
N GLY A 225 -3.63 -6.26 -8.69
CA GLY A 225 -4.13 -7.44 -9.40
C GLY A 225 -3.02 -8.42 -9.81
N GLU A 226 -1.83 -7.93 -10.18
CA GLU A 226 -0.70 -8.77 -10.62
C GLU A 226 0.17 -9.28 -9.46
N ALA A 227 0.09 -8.68 -8.28
CA ALA A 227 0.87 -9.04 -7.09
C ALA A 227 0.37 -10.28 -6.35
N LEU A 228 -0.82 -10.79 -6.69
CA LEU A 228 -1.38 -12.01 -6.10
C LEU A 228 -0.60 -13.25 -6.57
N ILE A 229 -0.15 -14.05 -5.60
CA ILE A 229 0.50 -15.35 -5.85
C ILE A 229 -0.46 -16.51 -5.56
N THR A 230 -1.28 -16.39 -4.52
CA THR A 230 -2.37 -17.33 -4.20
C THR A 230 -3.72 -16.63 -4.33
N ALA A 231 -4.82 -17.38 -4.21
CA ALA A 231 -6.14 -16.77 -4.14
C ALA A 231 -6.24 -15.80 -2.95
N ASP A 232 -6.94 -14.68 -3.17
CA ASP A 232 -7.27 -13.76 -2.11
C ASP A 232 -8.45 -14.29 -1.31
N ILE A 233 -8.17 -14.85 -0.13
CA ILE A 233 -9.19 -15.43 0.74
C ILE A 233 -9.94 -14.37 1.56
N GLY A 234 -9.55 -13.09 1.47
CA GLY A 234 -10.28 -11.97 2.07
C GLY A 234 -11.51 -11.54 1.27
N THR A 235 -11.69 -12.02 0.04
CA THR A 235 -12.85 -11.69 -0.81
C THR A 235 -13.84 -12.84 -0.90
N GLU A 236 -15.13 -12.55 -1.06
CA GLU A 236 -16.17 -13.54 -1.29
C GLU A 236 -16.86 -13.34 -2.67
N PRO A 237 -16.63 -14.21 -3.67
CA PRO A 237 -15.74 -15.38 -3.65
C PRO A 237 -14.24 -15.00 -3.67
N PRO A 238 -13.32 -15.93 -3.33
CA PRO A 238 -11.89 -15.66 -3.35
C PRO A 238 -11.37 -15.27 -4.75
N THR A 239 -10.70 -14.12 -4.83
CA THR A 239 -10.15 -13.59 -6.08
C THR A 239 -8.93 -14.41 -6.50
N GLN A 240 -8.95 -15.00 -7.69
CA GLN A 240 -7.85 -15.84 -8.17
C GLN A 240 -6.69 -14.99 -8.72
N PRO A 241 -5.43 -15.42 -8.56
CA PRO A 241 -4.30 -14.74 -9.20
C PRO A 241 -4.46 -14.79 -10.72
N LYS A 242 -4.14 -13.69 -11.41
CA LYS A 242 -4.23 -13.61 -12.88
C LYS A 242 -3.32 -14.60 -13.60
N THR A 243 -2.22 -14.99 -12.95
CA THR A 243 -1.28 -15.99 -13.48
C THR A 243 -0.85 -16.91 -12.36
N GLN A 244 -0.86 -18.22 -12.59
CA GLN A 244 -0.37 -19.18 -11.61
C GLN A 244 1.16 -19.17 -11.59
N PHE A 245 1.75 -19.01 -10.41
CA PHE A 245 3.19 -18.94 -10.24
C PHE A 245 3.73 -20.24 -9.61
N GLN A 246 4.65 -20.90 -10.32
CA GLN A 246 5.33 -22.12 -9.87
C GLN A 246 4.43 -23.25 -9.31
N GLY A 247 3.17 -23.34 -9.75
CA GLY A 247 2.21 -24.34 -9.26
C GLY A 247 1.76 -24.13 -7.81
N ILE A 248 2.05 -22.97 -7.22
CA ILE A 248 1.64 -22.61 -5.86
C ILE A 248 0.17 -22.22 -5.87
N THR A 249 -0.61 -22.77 -4.95
CA THR A 249 -2.06 -22.53 -4.84
C THR A 249 -2.47 -21.97 -3.48
N GLU A 250 -1.71 -22.26 -2.42
CA GLU A 250 -2.03 -21.84 -1.06
C GLU A 250 -0.75 -21.46 -0.30
N TRP A 251 -0.89 -20.56 0.66
CA TRP A 251 0.16 -20.18 1.60
C TRP A 251 -0.39 -20.25 3.01
N TRP A 252 0.41 -20.79 3.92
CA TRP A 252 0.03 -21.09 5.28
C TRP A 252 1.11 -20.60 6.24
N ILE A 253 0.68 -20.03 7.37
CA ILE A 253 1.55 -19.68 8.50
C ILE A 253 1.00 -20.42 9.71
N GLY A 254 1.76 -21.41 10.18
CA GLY A 254 1.25 -22.38 11.16
C GLY A 254 0.10 -23.21 10.60
N GLU A 255 -1.07 -23.11 11.23
CA GLU A 255 -2.29 -23.84 10.85
C GLU A 255 -3.29 -22.99 10.05
N GLU A 256 -3.02 -21.70 9.86
CA GLU A 256 -3.91 -20.75 9.18
C GLU A 256 -3.47 -20.51 7.74
N GLN A 257 -4.44 -20.43 6.83
CA GLN A 257 -4.22 -20.07 5.43
C GLN A 257 -4.24 -18.55 5.29
N PHE A 258 -3.36 -18.01 4.45
CA PHE A 258 -3.26 -16.58 4.15
C PHE A 258 -3.25 -16.32 2.65
N THR A 259 -3.64 -15.11 2.25
CA THR A 259 -3.38 -14.58 0.92
C THR A 259 -1.89 -14.27 0.78
N MET A 260 -1.20 -14.89 -0.17
CA MET A 260 0.19 -14.57 -0.49
C MET A 260 0.24 -13.55 -1.63
N ARG A 261 0.89 -12.42 -1.34
CA ARG A 261 1.18 -11.35 -2.30
C ARG A 261 2.69 -11.14 -2.38
N TYR A 262 3.14 -10.46 -3.43
CA TYR A 262 4.50 -9.93 -3.49
C TYR A 262 4.78 -9.03 -2.28
N ALA A 263 5.96 -9.21 -1.68
CA ALA A 263 6.50 -8.34 -0.64
C ALA A 263 7.81 -7.71 -1.16
N GLU A 264 7.91 -6.39 -1.08
CA GLU A 264 9.04 -5.58 -1.54
C GLU A 264 10.29 -5.77 -0.69
N ASP A 265 10.13 -5.92 0.62
CA ASP A 265 11.16 -6.43 1.53
C ASP A 265 10.73 -7.80 2.09
N PRO A 266 11.06 -8.89 1.37
CA PRO A 266 10.66 -10.23 1.80
C PRO A 266 11.41 -10.71 3.04
N GLU A 267 12.52 -10.09 3.44
CA GLU A 267 13.22 -10.46 4.68
C GLU A 267 12.49 -9.90 5.89
N GLU A 268 12.18 -8.61 5.88
CA GLU A 268 11.43 -7.94 6.94
C GLU A 268 10.01 -8.51 7.05
N HIS A 269 9.33 -8.71 5.92
CA HIS A 269 7.99 -9.28 5.90
C HIS A 269 7.96 -10.72 6.45
N TYR A 270 8.98 -11.54 6.18
CA TYR A 270 9.09 -12.87 6.78
C TYR A 270 9.24 -12.77 8.30
N ASP A 271 10.17 -11.92 8.77
CA ASP A 271 10.47 -11.78 10.19
C ASP A 271 9.27 -11.27 10.99
N GLY A 272 8.54 -10.28 10.46
CA GLY A 272 7.35 -9.71 11.10
C GLY A 272 6.18 -10.69 11.26
N LEU A 273 6.16 -11.78 10.48
CA LEU A 273 5.13 -12.81 10.53
C LEU A 273 5.61 -14.13 11.14
N ALA A 274 6.92 -14.30 11.38
CA ALA A 274 7.51 -15.55 11.85
C ALA A 274 6.98 -15.98 13.23
N GLU A 275 6.57 -15.03 14.08
CA GLU A 275 5.99 -15.31 15.40
C GLU A 275 4.63 -16.01 15.31
N ARG A 276 3.92 -15.88 14.19
CA ARG A 276 2.60 -16.50 13.95
C ARG A 276 2.69 -17.99 13.61
N GLY A 277 3.88 -18.48 13.23
CA GLY A 277 4.11 -19.90 12.95
C GLY A 277 5.04 -20.17 11.77
N ALA A 278 5.29 -21.45 11.51
CA ALA A 278 6.14 -21.87 10.40
C ALA A 278 5.45 -21.66 9.04
N PHE A 279 6.19 -21.15 8.06
CA PHE A 279 5.67 -20.89 6.72
C PHE A 279 5.64 -22.18 5.89
N SER A 280 4.60 -22.33 5.08
CA SER A 280 4.51 -23.39 4.08
C SER A 280 3.62 -22.99 2.91
N VAL A 281 3.85 -23.59 1.75
CA VAL A 281 3.03 -23.41 0.56
C VAL A 281 2.46 -24.74 0.10
N VAL A 282 1.27 -24.74 -0.51
CA VAL A 282 0.79 -25.89 -1.27
C VAL A 282 1.19 -25.70 -2.72
N LYS A 283 2.05 -26.60 -3.21
CA LYS A 283 2.55 -26.62 -4.58
C LYS A 283 2.26 -27.99 -5.19
N ASP A 284 1.55 -27.99 -6.32
CA ASP A 284 1.15 -29.22 -7.01
C ASP A 284 0.41 -30.22 -6.10
N GLY A 285 -0.38 -29.70 -5.14
CA GLY A 285 -1.14 -30.48 -4.16
C GLY A 285 -0.35 -30.98 -2.95
N ALA A 286 0.95 -30.67 -2.84
CA ALA A 286 1.78 -31.02 -1.69
C ALA A 286 2.08 -29.78 -0.83
N LYS A 287 1.90 -29.89 0.49
CA LYS A 287 2.30 -28.86 1.46
C LYS A 287 3.80 -28.94 1.73
N ILE A 288 4.53 -27.89 1.36
CA ILE A 288 6.00 -27.81 1.40
C ILE A 288 6.39 -26.74 2.44
N PRO A 289 7.22 -27.06 3.45
CA PRO A 289 7.78 -26.07 4.35
C PRO A 289 8.62 -25.03 3.59
N LEU A 290 8.50 -23.77 3.98
CA LEU A 290 9.20 -22.67 3.32
C LEU A 290 10.12 -21.99 4.34
N SER A 291 11.44 -22.14 4.16
CA SER A 291 12.42 -21.44 4.98
C SER A 291 12.46 -19.94 4.63
N LYS A 292 13.06 -19.10 5.49
CA LYS A 292 13.27 -17.67 5.18
C LYS A 292 13.98 -17.48 3.83
N ALA A 293 15.05 -18.25 3.58
CA ALA A 293 15.79 -18.17 2.33
C ALA A 293 14.94 -18.58 1.11
N ASP A 294 14.12 -19.62 1.25
CA ASP A 294 13.23 -20.05 0.17
C ASP A 294 12.11 -19.03 -0.09
N TYR A 295 11.57 -18.41 0.96
CA TYR A 295 10.57 -17.35 0.88
C TYR A 295 11.12 -16.11 0.16
N VAL A 296 12.29 -15.63 0.56
CA VAL A 296 12.98 -14.49 -0.08
C VAL A 296 13.24 -14.79 -1.55
N LYS A 297 13.75 -15.99 -1.85
CA LYS A 297 13.99 -16.41 -3.23
C LYS A 297 12.69 -16.46 -4.04
N LEU A 298 11.61 -16.98 -3.46
CA LEU A 298 10.29 -17.05 -4.10
C LEU A 298 9.79 -15.65 -4.49
N MET A 299 9.90 -14.66 -3.59
CA MET A 299 9.50 -13.28 -3.86
C MET A 299 10.37 -12.62 -4.93
N GLN A 300 11.69 -12.86 -4.91
CA GLN A 300 12.60 -12.36 -5.95
C GLN A 300 12.33 -12.98 -7.32
N ASP A 301 12.07 -14.29 -7.38
CA ASP A 301 11.70 -14.98 -8.62
C ASP A 301 10.37 -14.43 -9.17
N PHE A 302 9.38 -14.22 -8.29
CA PHE A 302 8.07 -13.67 -8.66
C PHE A 302 8.21 -12.25 -9.21
N ALA A 303 8.93 -11.37 -8.49
CA ALA A 303 9.20 -10.01 -8.92
C ALA A 303 9.86 -9.97 -10.30
N LYS A 304 10.85 -10.83 -10.53
CA LYS A 304 11.54 -10.93 -11.81
C LYS A 304 10.60 -11.36 -12.95
N GLU A 305 9.74 -12.34 -12.70
CA GLU A 305 8.74 -12.79 -13.69
C GLU A 305 7.76 -11.67 -14.02
N LYS A 306 7.18 -11.05 -13.00
CA LYS A 306 6.22 -9.96 -13.11
C LYS A 306 6.82 -8.63 -13.58
N GLY A 307 8.14 -8.47 -13.53
CA GLY A 307 8.78 -7.18 -13.86
C GLY A 307 8.59 -6.13 -12.78
N PHE A 308 8.49 -6.56 -11.52
CA PHE A 308 8.53 -5.70 -10.34
C PHE A 308 9.97 -5.55 -9.86
N GLN A 309 10.30 -4.39 -9.31
CA GLN A 309 11.57 -4.15 -8.66
C GLN A 309 11.34 -3.29 -7.42
N PRO A 310 11.94 -3.62 -6.26
CA PRO A 310 11.86 -2.75 -5.09
C PRO A 310 12.40 -1.35 -5.40
N LEU A 311 11.70 -0.33 -4.91
CA LEU A 311 12.17 1.04 -4.93
C LEU A 311 13.18 1.22 -3.79
N GLN A 312 14.46 1.22 -4.14
CA GLN A 312 15.52 1.48 -3.17
C GLN A 312 15.52 2.96 -2.78
N SER A 313 15.27 3.24 -1.51
CA SER A 313 15.14 4.59 -0.97
C SER A 313 15.92 4.78 0.33
N GLU A 314 16.16 6.04 0.69
CA GLU A 314 16.72 6.46 1.98
C GLU A 314 15.78 7.48 2.61
N THR A 315 15.21 7.13 3.76
CA THR A 315 14.33 8.02 4.53
C THR A 315 15.08 9.27 4.99
N LEU A 316 14.53 10.44 4.67
CA LEU A 316 15.09 11.75 5.02
C LEU A 316 14.36 12.38 6.20
N VAL A 317 13.04 12.16 6.27
CA VAL A 317 12.16 12.66 7.33
C VAL A 317 11.12 11.59 7.60
N GLU A 318 11.17 11.02 8.81
CA GLU A 318 10.17 10.07 9.29
C GLU A 318 8.85 10.80 9.61
N ARG A 319 7.74 10.10 9.33
CA ARG A 319 6.43 10.46 9.84
C ARG A 319 6.43 10.39 11.36
N GLN A 320 5.85 11.38 12.02
CA GLN A 320 5.41 11.19 13.41
C GLN A 320 4.08 10.44 13.33
N ILE A 321 4.10 9.20 13.82
CA ILE A 321 2.93 8.32 13.96
C ILE A 321 2.45 8.46 15.38
#